data_AF-A0A485KJ94-F1
#
_entry.id   AF-A0A485KJ94-F1
#
_cell.length_a   1.000
_cell.length_b   1.000
_cell.length_c   1.000
_cell.angle_alpha   90.00
_cell.angle_beta   90.00
_cell.angle_gamma   90.00
#
_symmetry.space_group_name_H-M   'P 1'
#
loop_
_entity.id
_entity.type
_entity.pdbx_description
1 polymer ?
#
loop_
_entity_poly.entity_id
_entity_poly.type
_entity_poly.pdbx_seq_one_letter_code
_entity_poly.pdbx_strand_id
1 'polypeptide(L)'
;MWPFVRLAPAVRNSRNRRAGTMVTKLVNVDAAVYRDFVINKVVPAIKASFPSASKRVVLQHDNATPHGSVTDRDLEAVSSDGWTFVVRAQPPNSPDLNVLDLGFFASIQSLQYKTMSRTVDDVIRSTLAAFDALCCDKLECVFLTLQAVVGLILEHDGGNNFVLPHLNKASTRRSSLLLASSFGGLGINNQ
;
A
#
# COMPACT_ATOMS: atom_id res chain seq x y z
N MET A 1 4.56 8.21 -5.24
CA MET A 1 3.29 7.62 -5.75
C MET A 1 3.19 7.89 -7.25
N TRP A 2 2.66 6.96 -8.04
CA TRP A 2 2.46 7.16 -9.49
C TRP A 2 0.99 6.95 -9.87
N PRO A 3 0.33 7.94 -10.49
CA PRO A 3 -1.04 7.77 -10.97
C PRO A 3 -1.08 6.96 -12.27
N PHE A 4 -2.09 6.10 -12.43
CA PHE A 4 -2.36 5.37 -13.67
C PHE A 4 -3.06 6.28 -14.69
N VAL A 5 -2.29 7.20 -15.27
CA VAL A 5 -2.77 8.16 -16.26
C VAL A 5 -1.79 8.32 -17.41
N ARG A 6 -2.30 8.83 -18.52
CA ARG A 6 -1.50 9.28 -19.66
C ARG A 6 -2.00 10.64 -20.13
N LEU A 7 -1.09 11.45 -20.65
CA LEU A 7 -1.48 12.65 -21.39
C LEU A 7 -1.85 12.27 -22.82
N ALA A 8 -2.97 12.80 -23.31
CA ALA A 8 -3.38 12.64 -24.70
C ALA A 8 -4.01 13.94 -25.22
N PRO A 9 -3.86 14.28 -26.51
CA PRO A 9 -4.49 15.48 -27.06
C PRO A 9 -6.02 15.36 -27.05
N ALA A 10 -6.70 16.46 -26.75
CA ALA A 10 -8.14 16.56 -26.85
C ALA A 10 -8.59 16.44 -28.32
N VAL A 11 -9.53 15.54 -28.59
CA VAL A 11 -9.99 15.26 -29.97
C VAL A 11 -10.99 16.29 -30.47
N ARG A 12 -11.79 16.87 -29.57
CA ARG A 12 -12.85 17.83 -29.91
C ARG A 12 -12.63 19.15 -29.17
N ASN A 13 -13.05 20.24 -29.79
CA ASN A 13 -13.19 21.52 -29.12
C ASN A 13 -14.34 21.44 -28.10
N SER A 14 -14.16 22.12 -26.96
CA SER A 14 -15.20 22.44 -26.00
C SER A 14 -15.02 23.89 -25.53
N ARG A 15 -16.03 24.44 -24.84
CA ARG A 15 -16.00 25.82 -24.34
C ARG A 15 -14.73 26.13 -23.52
N ASN A 16 -14.22 25.13 -22.80
CA ASN A 16 -13.10 25.29 -21.87
C ASN A 16 -11.82 24.60 -22.37
N ARG A 17 -11.81 24.02 -23.58
CA ARG A 17 -10.69 23.21 -24.06
C ARG A 17 -10.65 23.13 -25.59
N ARG A 18 -9.57 23.63 -26.20
CA ARG A 18 -9.36 23.49 -27.65
C ARG A 18 -8.91 22.05 -27.98
N ALA A 19 -9.22 21.60 -29.19
CA ALA A 19 -8.65 20.38 -29.74
C ALA A 19 -7.12 20.50 -29.78
N GLY A 20 -6.42 19.40 -29.52
CA GLY A 20 -4.96 19.37 -29.39
C GLY A 20 -4.41 19.67 -27.99
N THR A 21 -5.19 20.28 -27.08
CA THR A 21 -4.74 20.48 -25.69
C THR A 21 -4.50 19.13 -25.01
N MET A 22 -3.31 18.93 -24.41
CA MET A 22 -3.00 17.70 -23.66
C MET A 22 -3.90 17.59 -22.44
N VAL A 23 -4.55 16.44 -22.31
CA VAL A 23 -5.44 16.12 -21.19
C VAL A 23 -5.03 14.82 -20.54
N THR A 24 -5.14 14.80 -19.22
CA THR A 24 -5.00 13.60 -18.43
C THR A 24 -6.15 12.64 -18.73
N LYS A 25 -5.81 11.44 -19.18
CA LYS A 25 -6.74 10.33 -19.37
C LYS A 25 -6.38 9.20 -18.43
N LEU A 26 -7.40 8.63 -17.81
CA LEU A 26 -7.28 7.43 -16.99
C LEU A 26 -6.80 6.27 -17.86
N VAL A 27 -5.90 5.46 -17.30
CA VAL A 27 -5.45 4.20 -17.89
C VAL A 27 -6.11 3.07 -17.12
N ASN A 28 -6.73 2.13 -17.84
CA ASN A 28 -7.24 0.93 -17.20
C ASN A 28 -6.06 0.09 -16.72
N VAL A 29 -6.11 -0.38 -15.48
CA VAL A 29 -5.04 -1.18 -14.90
C VAL A 29 -5.28 -2.63 -15.29
N ASP A 30 -4.64 -3.06 -16.37
CA ASP A 30 -4.54 -4.47 -16.73
C ASP A 30 -3.24 -5.09 -16.21
N ALA A 31 -3.07 -6.39 -16.47
CA ALA A 31 -1.88 -7.16 -16.09
C ALA A 31 -0.58 -6.54 -16.61
N ALA A 32 -0.56 -6.02 -17.84
CA ALA A 32 0.66 -5.49 -18.44
C ALA A 32 1.03 -4.14 -17.80
N VAL A 33 0.05 -3.25 -17.64
CA VAL A 33 0.23 -1.95 -16.99
C VAL A 33 0.65 -2.12 -15.53
N TYR A 34 0.03 -3.05 -14.81
CA TYR A 34 0.36 -3.30 -13.40
C TYR A 34 1.80 -3.82 -13.25
N ARG A 35 2.19 -4.86 -14.01
CA ARG A 35 3.54 -5.40 -13.97
C ARG A 35 4.58 -4.34 -14.34
N ASP A 36 4.32 -3.52 -15.37
CA ASP A 36 5.20 -2.43 -15.77
C ASP A 36 5.44 -1.45 -14.61
N PHE A 37 4.39 -1.04 -13.90
CA PHE A 37 4.53 -0.14 -12.75
C PHE A 37 5.33 -0.79 -11.62
N VAL A 38 5.12 -2.07 -11.32
CA VAL A 38 5.90 -2.76 -10.27
C VAL A 38 7.38 -2.81 -10.64
N ILE A 39 7.71 -3.27 -11.85
CA ILE A 39 9.08 -3.49 -12.31
C ILE A 39 9.83 -2.17 -12.53
N ASN A 40 9.18 -1.19 -13.18
CA ASN A 40 9.86 0.02 -13.65
C ASN A 40 9.65 1.25 -12.75
N LYS A 41 8.76 1.19 -11.75
CA LYS A 41 8.52 2.30 -10.81
C LYS A 41 8.76 1.88 -9.36
N VAL A 42 8.06 0.85 -8.89
CA VAL A 42 8.05 0.46 -7.48
C VAL A 42 9.41 -0.11 -7.05
N VAL A 43 9.90 -1.14 -7.74
CA VAL A 43 11.18 -1.78 -7.39
C VAL A 43 12.36 -0.81 -7.41
N PRO A 44 12.56 0.04 -8.45
CA PRO A 44 13.63 1.03 -8.45
C PRO A 44 13.54 2.01 -7.28
N ALA A 45 12.35 2.47 -6.92
CA ALA A 45 12.19 3.40 -5.80
C ALA A 45 12.46 2.75 -4.44
N ILE A 46 12.12 1.46 -4.27
CA ILE A 46 12.50 0.70 -3.07
C ILE A 46 14.03 0.64 -2.98
N LYS A 47 14.72 0.24 -4.06
CA LYS A 47 16.19 0.17 -4.06
C LYS A 47 16.86 1.52 -3.75
N ALA A 48 16.28 2.62 -4.24
CA ALA A 48 16.84 3.96 -4.09
C ALA A 48 16.62 4.54 -2.69
N SER A 49 15.47 4.26 -2.07
CA SER A 49 15.00 5.02 -0.89
C SER A 49 14.78 4.18 0.35
N PHE A 50 14.79 2.85 0.29
CA PHE A 50 14.46 1.99 1.43
C PHE A 50 15.70 1.72 2.30
N PRO A 51 15.78 2.28 3.52
CA PRO A 51 16.90 2.01 4.42
C PRO A 51 16.68 0.63 5.04
N SER A 52 17.50 -0.36 4.66
CA SER A 52 17.36 -1.70 5.21
C SER A 52 18.69 -2.36 5.54
N ALA A 53 18.71 -3.01 6.71
CA ALA A 53 19.76 -3.96 7.09
C ALA A 53 19.69 -5.27 6.26
N SER A 54 18.49 -5.60 5.75
CA SER A 54 18.24 -6.76 4.90
C SER A 54 17.68 -6.32 3.55
N LYS A 55 18.35 -6.68 2.47
CA LYS A 55 17.88 -6.36 1.11
C LYS A 55 16.83 -7.34 0.57
N ARG A 56 16.21 -8.15 1.44
CA ARG A 56 15.10 -9.04 1.08
C ARG A 56 13.76 -8.33 1.28
N VAL A 57 13.00 -8.18 0.21
CA VAL A 57 11.69 -7.51 0.17
C VAL A 57 10.61 -8.50 -0.25
N VAL A 58 9.52 -8.53 0.50
CA VAL A 58 8.31 -9.27 0.16
C VAL A 58 7.25 -8.25 -0.28
N LEU A 59 6.88 -8.27 -1.55
CA LEU A 59 5.78 -7.49 -2.10
C LEU A 59 4.47 -8.23 -1.78
N GLN A 60 3.65 -7.66 -0.91
CA GLN A 60 2.33 -8.21 -0.62
C GLN A 60 1.29 -7.58 -1.55
N HIS A 61 0.53 -8.41 -2.27
CA HIS A 61 -0.58 -7.97 -3.12
C HIS A 61 -1.91 -8.59 -2.64
N ASP A 62 -3.03 -7.92 -2.94
CA ASP A 62 -4.35 -8.57 -2.90
C ASP A 62 -4.55 -9.49 -4.12
N ASN A 63 -5.69 -10.19 -4.15
CA ASN A 63 -6.02 -11.15 -5.21
C ASN A 63 -6.74 -10.54 -6.42
N ALA A 64 -6.66 -9.22 -6.65
CA ALA A 64 -7.21 -8.62 -7.86
C ALA A 64 -6.56 -9.20 -9.13
N THR A 65 -7.34 -9.43 -10.18
CA THR A 65 -6.90 -10.14 -11.39
C THR A 65 -5.58 -9.61 -11.99
N PRO A 66 -5.34 -8.28 -12.11
CA PRO A 66 -4.08 -7.77 -12.63
C PRO A 66 -2.87 -8.11 -11.77
N HIS A 67 -3.02 -8.33 -10.47
CA HIS A 67 -1.91 -8.53 -9.54
C HIS A 67 -1.24 -9.90 -9.71
N GLY A 68 -1.99 -10.90 -10.19
CA GLY A 68 -1.45 -12.22 -10.55
C GLY A 68 -0.48 -12.20 -11.74
N SER A 69 -0.31 -11.05 -12.40
CA SER A 69 0.66 -10.87 -13.49
C SER A 69 2.11 -10.67 -13.04
N VAL A 70 2.33 -10.46 -11.73
CA VAL A 70 3.65 -10.32 -11.11
C VAL A 70 3.92 -11.58 -10.32
N THR A 71 4.92 -12.34 -10.74
CA THR A 71 5.36 -13.58 -10.08
C THR A 71 6.79 -13.45 -9.55
N ASP A 72 7.23 -14.39 -8.72
CA ASP A 72 8.63 -14.44 -8.28
C ASP A 72 9.59 -14.49 -9.49
N ARG A 73 9.21 -15.16 -10.59
CA ARG A 73 9.99 -15.21 -11.83
C ARG A 73 10.14 -13.83 -12.49
N ASP A 74 9.07 -13.03 -12.51
CA ASP A 74 9.14 -11.67 -13.07
C ASP A 74 10.06 -10.76 -12.24
N LEU A 75 10.21 -11.07 -10.95
CA LEU A 75 11.04 -10.32 -10.01
C LEU A 75 12.51 -10.77 -9.99
N GLU A 76 12.86 -11.90 -10.59
CA GLU A 76 14.24 -12.41 -10.65
C GLU A 76 15.19 -11.39 -11.29
N ALA A 77 14.80 -10.83 -12.44
CA ALA A 77 15.63 -9.89 -13.19
C ALA A 77 15.88 -8.57 -12.44
N VAL A 78 14.96 -8.16 -11.58
CA VAL A 78 15.11 -6.95 -10.75
C VAL A 78 15.70 -7.24 -9.37
N SER A 79 15.91 -8.51 -9.02
CA SER A 79 16.60 -8.95 -7.80
C SER A 79 18.12 -8.92 -8.00
N SER A 80 18.65 -7.71 -8.15
CA SER A 80 20.06 -7.42 -8.38
C SER A 80 20.67 -6.61 -7.24
N ASP A 81 22.00 -6.46 -7.21
CA ASP A 81 22.72 -5.59 -6.27
C ASP A 81 22.54 -5.99 -4.80
N GLY A 82 22.43 -7.30 -4.59
CA GLY A 82 22.15 -7.92 -3.31
C GLY A 82 20.68 -7.83 -2.87
N TRP A 83 19.80 -7.22 -3.68
CA TRP A 83 18.37 -7.23 -3.41
C TRP A 83 17.71 -8.51 -3.86
N THR A 84 16.73 -8.96 -3.08
CA THR A 84 15.87 -10.09 -3.42
C THR A 84 14.43 -9.65 -3.26
N PHE A 85 13.67 -9.65 -4.35
CA PHE A 85 12.26 -9.36 -4.36
C PHE A 85 11.48 -10.66 -4.58
N VAL A 86 10.49 -10.89 -3.73
CA VAL A 86 9.50 -11.96 -3.90
C VAL A 86 8.11 -11.38 -3.71
N VAL A 87 7.09 -12.01 -4.28
CA VAL A 87 5.69 -11.59 -4.17
C VAL A 87 4.89 -12.60 -3.37
N ARG A 88 3.99 -12.13 -2.51
CA ARG A 88 3.05 -12.99 -1.78
C ARG A 88 1.66 -12.40 -1.90
N ALA A 89 0.71 -13.24 -2.31
CA ALA A 89 -0.69 -12.88 -2.26
C ALA A 89 -1.19 -13.01 -0.82
N GLN A 90 -2.04 -12.08 -0.40
CA GLN A 90 -2.74 -12.20 0.88
C GLN A 90 -3.86 -13.26 0.81
N PRO A 91 -4.37 -13.75 1.95
CA PRO A 91 -5.54 -14.61 1.97
C PRO A 91 -6.76 -13.99 1.28
N PRO A 92 -7.59 -14.78 0.57
CA PRO A 92 -8.80 -14.27 -0.07
C PRO A 92 -9.75 -13.60 0.93
N ASN A 93 -10.40 -12.50 0.52
CA ASN A 93 -11.37 -11.74 1.32
C ASN A 93 -10.85 -11.20 2.67
N SER A 94 -9.55 -10.92 2.77
CA SER A 94 -8.92 -10.38 3.99
C SER A 94 -8.35 -8.97 3.80
N PRO A 95 -9.20 -7.94 3.59
CA PRO A 95 -8.73 -6.55 3.47
C PRO A 95 -8.10 -6.02 4.76
N ASP A 96 -8.44 -6.63 5.90
CA ASP A 96 -7.85 -6.38 7.22
C ASP A 96 -6.39 -6.83 7.34
N LEU A 97 -5.94 -7.72 6.46
CA LEU A 97 -4.54 -8.14 6.33
C LEU A 97 -3.74 -7.31 5.32
N ASN A 98 -4.37 -6.36 4.62
CA ASN A 98 -3.69 -5.40 3.76
C ASN A 98 -3.50 -4.08 4.49
N VAL A 99 -2.26 -3.71 4.81
CA VAL A 99 -1.97 -2.42 5.48
C VAL A 99 -2.50 -1.21 4.68
N LEU A 100 -2.59 -1.34 3.34
CA LEU A 100 -3.07 -0.28 2.48
C LEU A 100 -4.58 -0.04 2.70
N ASP A 101 -5.38 -1.12 2.68
CA ASP A 101 -6.83 -1.08 2.88
C ASP A 101 -7.20 -0.80 4.34
N LEU A 102 -6.46 -1.40 5.28
CA LEU A 102 -6.73 -1.32 6.71
C LEU A 102 -6.72 0.12 7.27
N GLY A 103 -5.92 1.01 6.69
CA GLY A 103 -5.90 2.39 7.17
C GLY A 103 -5.05 3.39 6.41
N PHE A 104 -4.16 2.96 5.51
CA PHE A 104 -3.36 3.89 4.73
C PHE A 104 -4.24 4.73 3.79
N PHE A 105 -5.10 4.08 2.99
CA PHE A 105 -5.97 4.79 2.05
C PHE A 105 -6.96 5.71 2.78
N ALA A 106 -7.56 5.26 3.88
CA ALA A 106 -8.42 6.10 4.72
C ALA A 106 -7.67 7.34 5.25
N SER A 107 -6.38 7.20 5.59
CA SER A 107 -5.57 8.32 6.05
C SER A 107 -5.33 9.36 4.96
N ILE A 108 -4.96 8.93 3.74
CA ILE A 108 -4.84 9.81 2.56
C ILE A 108 -6.17 10.49 2.26
N GLN A 109 -7.25 9.72 2.22
CA GLN A 109 -8.58 10.21 1.87
C GLN A 109 -9.07 11.28 2.86
N SER A 110 -8.79 11.10 4.16
CA SER A 110 -9.14 12.09 5.19
C SER A 110 -8.47 13.46 4.99
N LEU A 111 -7.28 13.49 4.40
CA LEU A 111 -6.57 14.72 4.04
C LEU A 111 -7.07 15.28 2.71
N GLN A 112 -7.30 14.40 1.73
CA GLN A 112 -7.84 14.76 0.43
C GLN A 112 -9.21 15.45 0.53
N TYR A 113 -10.11 14.96 1.41
CA TYR A 113 -11.45 15.54 1.61
C TYR A 113 -11.44 16.99 2.11
N LYS A 114 -10.31 17.49 2.62
CA LYS A 114 -10.15 18.90 2.99
C LYS A 114 -9.96 19.82 1.78
N THR A 115 -9.80 19.25 0.58
CA THR A 115 -9.57 19.98 -0.68
C THR A 115 -10.72 19.76 -1.64
N MET A 116 -11.24 20.82 -2.27
CA MET A 116 -12.23 20.67 -3.32
C MET A 116 -11.57 20.28 -4.65
N SER A 117 -11.96 19.13 -5.21
CA SER A 117 -11.49 18.66 -6.51
C SER A 117 -12.64 18.67 -7.52
N ARG A 118 -12.44 19.30 -8.68
CA ARG A 118 -13.45 19.37 -9.76
C ARG A 118 -13.02 18.67 -11.04
N THR A 119 -11.76 18.23 -11.10
CA THR A 119 -11.17 17.57 -12.26
C THR A 119 -10.30 16.40 -11.81
N VAL A 120 -9.97 15.49 -12.75
CA VAL A 120 -9.01 14.40 -12.52
C VAL A 120 -7.65 14.95 -12.08
N ASP A 121 -7.21 16.08 -12.66
CA ASP A 121 -5.95 16.72 -12.29
C ASP A 121 -5.97 17.26 -10.85
N ASP A 122 -7.11 17.79 -10.39
CA ASP A 122 -7.27 18.23 -9.00
C ASP A 122 -7.26 17.04 -8.03
N VAL A 123 -7.89 15.93 -8.40
CA VAL A 123 -7.85 14.69 -7.61
C VAL A 123 -6.40 14.19 -7.50
N ILE A 124 -5.67 14.09 -8.62
CA ILE A 124 -4.26 13.66 -8.60
C ILE A 124 -3.42 14.60 -7.74
N ARG A 125 -3.56 15.92 -7.92
CA ARG A 125 -2.80 16.91 -7.16
C ARG A 125 -3.10 16.82 -5.66
N SER A 126 -4.37 16.74 -5.28
CA SER A 126 -4.77 16.65 -3.88
C SER A 126 -4.36 15.33 -3.23
N THR A 127 -4.42 14.21 -3.94
CA THR A 127 -3.94 12.91 -3.46
C THR A 127 -2.42 12.89 -3.27
N LEU A 128 -1.64 13.46 -4.20
CA LEU A 128 -0.19 13.56 -4.05
C LEU A 128 0.20 14.47 -2.89
N ALA A 129 -0.44 15.64 -2.76
CA ALA A 129 -0.21 16.53 -1.62
C ALA A 129 -0.60 15.88 -0.28
N ALA A 130 -1.69 15.10 -0.25
CA ALA A 130 -2.07 14.34 0.94
C ALA A 130 -1.05 13.26 1.31
N PHE A 131 -0.44 12.61 0.32
CA PHE A 131 0.63 11.63 0.54
C PHE A 131 1.88 12.29 1.11
N ASP A 132 2.31 13.43 0.55
CA ASP A 132 3.48 14.14 1.04
C ASP A 132 3.25 14.72 2.46
N ALA A 133 2.01 15.10 2.77
CA ALA A 133 1.63 15.60 4.10
C ALA A 133 1.37 14.48 5.14
N LEU A 134 1.31 13.22 4.72
CA LEU A 134 0.97 12.12 5.63
C LEU A 134 2.14 11.85 6.59
N CYS A 135 1.89 12.10 7.88
CA CYS A 135 2.90 11.90 8.92
C CYS A 135 3.24 10.40 9.10
N CYS A 136 4.53 10.09 9.27
CA CYS A 136 5.03 8.73 9.56
C CYS A 136 4.37 8.12 10.80
N ASP A 137 4.09 8.92 11.83
CA ASP A 137 3.32 8.54 13.02
C ASP A 137 1.98 7.88 12.70
N LYS A 138 1.32 8.37 11.65
CA LYS A 138 0.03 7.84 11.22
C LYS A 138 0.20 6.46 10.60
N LEU A 139 1.25 6.26 9.82
CA LEU A 139 1.61 4.97 9.22
C LEU A 139 1.93 3.93 10.29
N GLU A 140 2.74 4.31 11.29
CA GLU A 140 3.06 3.44 12.42
C GLU A 140 1.79 2.99 13.15
N CYS A 141 0.83 3.89 13.35
CA CYS A 141 -0.46 3.53 13.94
C CYS A 141 -1.26 2.51 13.10
N VAL A 142 -1.14 2.52 11.77
CA VAL A 142 -1.78 1.51 10.91
C VAL A 142 -1.09 0.15 11.10
N PHE A 143 0.25 0.12 11.15
CA PHE A 143 0.99 -1.13 11.43
C PHE A 143 0.68 -1.70 12.82
N LEU A 144 0.57 -0.88 13.86
CA LEU A 144 0.12 -1.34 15.19
C LEU A 144 -1.30 -1.92 15.14
N THR A 145 -2.16 -1.38 14.28
CA THR A 145 -3.50 -1.92 14.06
C THR A 145 -3.43 -3.28 13.39
N LEU A 146 -2.60 -3.42 12.34
CA LEU A 146 -2.41 -4.68 11.64
C LEU A 146 -1.92 -5.78 12.59
N GLN A 147 -0.97 -5.47 13.47
CA GLN A 147 -0.49 -6.43 14.48
C GLN A 147 -1.61 -6.92 15.41
N ALA A 148 -2.46 -6.01 15.88
CA ALA A 148 -3.60 -6.37 16.73
C ALA A 148 -4.64 -7.21 15.98
N VAL A 149 -4.93 -6.86 14.71
CA VAL A 149 -5.82 -7.64 13.84
C VAL A 149 -5.29 -9.06 13.66
N VAL A 150 -4.00 -9.21 13.34
CA VAL A 150 -3.38 -10.53 13.18
C VAL A 150 -3.48 -11.35 14.46
N GLY A 151 -3.26 -10.74 15.63
CA GLY A 151 -3.46 -11.40 16.92
C GLY A 151 -4.89 -11.92 17.12
N LEU A 152 -5.89 -11.07 16.85
CA LEU A 152 -7.30 -11.46 16.96
C LEU A 152 -7.69 -12.56 15.99
N ILE A 153 -7.21 -12.51 14.74
CA ILE A 153 -7.45 -13.58 13.76
C ILE A 153 -6.94 -14.92 14.29
N LEU A 154 -5.75 -14.93 14.90
CA LEU A 154 -5.18 -16.15 15.51
C LEU A 154 -5.98 -16.61 16.73
N GLU A 155 -6.43 -15.69 17.59
CA GLU A 155 -7.27 -16.00 18.76
C GLU A 155 -8.66 -16.55 18.37
N HIS A 156 -9.13 -16.21 17.16
CA HIS A 156 -10.43 -16.60 16.62
C HIS A 156 -10.34 -17.63 15.49
N ASP A 157 -9.27 -18.44 15.45
CA ASP A 157 -9.08 -19.55 14.50
C ASP A 157 -9.26 -19.17 13.02
N GLY A 158 -8.80 -17.98 12.64
CA GLY A 158 -8.93 -17.45 11.27
C GLY A 158 -10.24 -16.72 10.98
N GLY A 159 -11.16 -16.65 11.95
CA GLY A 159 -12.41 -15.89 11.85
C GLY A 159 -12.19 -14.38 11.88
N ASN A 160 -13.18 -13.61 11.41
CA ASN A 160 -13.16 -12.14 11.37
C ASN A 160 -14.23 -11.48 12.27
N ASN A 161 -14.91 -12.28 13.09
CA ASN A 161 -15.95 -11.81 14.01
C ASN A 161 -15.34 -11.38 15.35
N PHE A 162 -14.56 -10.30 15.33
CA PHE A 162 -13.96 -9.72 16.53
C PHE A 162 -14.14 -8.21 16.54
N VAL A 163 -14.21 -7.65 17.75
CA VAL A 163 -14.21 -6.20 17.95
C VAL A 163 -12.76 -5.78 18.12
N LEU A 164 -12.30 -4.89 17.23
CA LEU A 164 -10.96 -4.34 17.38
C LEU A 164 -10.88 -3.55 18.69
N PRO A 165 -10.01 -3.93 19.64
CA PRO A 165 -9.91 -3.22 20.91
C PRO A 165 -9.41 -1.79 20.69
N HIS A 166 -9.78 -0.88 21.59
CA HIS A 166 -9.23 0.48 21.58
C HIS A 166 -7.75 0.45 21.93
N LEU A 167 -6.92 0.37 20.89
CA LEU A 167 -5.47 0.44 21.03
C LEU A 167 -5.10 1.87 21.43
N ASN A 168 -4.47 2.04 22.60
CA ASN A 168 -3.87 3.32 23.00
C ASN A 168 -2.58 3.55 22.19
N LYS A 169 -2.73 3.75 20.87
CA LYS A 169 -1.63 3.78 19.90
C LYS A 169 -0.60 4.85 20.25
N ALA A 170 -1.02 5.96 20.86
CA ALA A 170 -0.12 7.03 21.31
C ALA A 170 0.75 6.64 22.52
N SER A 171 0.29 5.74 23.40
CA SER A 171 1.14 5.19 24.46
C SER A 171 2.04 4.07 23.92
N THR A 172 1.52 3.20 23.06
CA THR A 172 2.28 2.04 22.52
C THR A 172 3.51 2.48 21.72
N ARG A 173 3.40 3.57 20.93
CA ARG A 173 4.54 4.16 20.20
C ARG A 173 5.67 4.64 21.12
N ARG A 174 5.34 5.24 22.26
CA ARG A 174 6.32 5.76 23.23
C ARG A 174 7.13 4.67 23.92
N SER A 175 6.61 3.45 23.97
CA SER A 175 7.29 2.32 24.62
C SER A 175 8.22 1.53 23.69
N SER A 176 8.35 1.91 22.40
CA SER A 176 9.12 1.17 21.39
C SER A 176 8.79 -0.34 21.33
N LEU A 177 7.57 -0.71 21.73
CA LEU A 177 7.08 -2.09 21.78
C LEU A 177 6.60 -2.56 20.42
N LEU A 178 7.40 -2.33 19.37
CA LEU A 178 7.06 -2.86 18.04
C LEU A 178 7.11 -4.40 17.99
N LEU A 179 7.55 -5.10 19.06
CA LEU A 179 7.69 -6.57 19.06
C LEU A 179 7.68 -7.33 20.41
N ALA A 180 7.63 -6.72 21.60
CA ALA A 180 7.99 -7.49 22.82
C ALA A 180 6.85 -8.16 23.62
N SER A 181 5.56 -7.91 23.34
CA SER A 181 4.50 -8.29 24.29
C SER A 181 3.44 -9.30 23.82
N SER A 182 3.49 -9.84 22.58
CA SER A 182 2.46 -10.80 22.12
C SER A 182 2.92 -12.24 21.90
N PHE A 183 4.19 -12.59 22.14
CA PHE A 183 4.67 -13.98 22.01
C PHE A 183 5.21 -14.60 23.30
N GLY A 184 5.08 -13.93 24.45
CA GLY A 184 5.56 -14.43 25.74
C GLY A 184 4.67 -15.47 26.43
N GLY A 185 3.57 -15.90 25.81
CA GLY A 185 2.54 -16.75 26.45
C GLY A 185 2.49 -18.21 26.04
N LEU A 186 3.07 -18.61 24.90
CA LEU A 186 3.15 -20.03 24.55
C LEU A 186 4.43 -20.64 25.14
N GLY A 187 4.28 -21.16 26.36
CA GLY A 187 5.25 -22.04 26.98
C GLY A 187 5.52 -23.24 26.09
N ILE A 188 6.69 -23.23 25.46
CA ILE A 188 7.29 -24.43 24.87
C ILE A 188 7.81 -25.25 26.05
N ASN A 189 6.99 -26.16 26.58
CA ASN A 189 7.46 -27.15 27.53
C ASN A 189 8.35 -28.14 26.77
N ASN A 190 9.67 -27.95 26.90
CA ASN A 190 10.63 -29.01 26.62
C ASN A 190 10.53 -30.05 27.76
N GLN A 191 9.97 -31.21 27.45
CA GLN A 191 10.39 -32.49 27.99
C GLN A 191 10.61 -33.45 26.82
#